data_AF-A0A2S1WBL9-F1
#
_entry.id   AF-A0A2S1WBL9-F1
#
_cell.length_a   1.000
_cell.length_b   1.000
_cell.length_c   1.000
_cell.angle_alpha   90.00
_cell.angle_beta   90.00
_cell.angle_gamma   90.00
#
_symmetry.space_group_name_H-M   'P 1'
#
loop_
_entity.id
_entity.type
_entity.pdbx_description
1 polymer ?
#
loop_
_entity_poly.entity_id
_entity_poly.type
_entity_poly.pdbx_seq_one_letter_code
_entity_poly.pdbx_strand_id
1 'polypeptide(L)'
;MNNPRIPITPIITLVTSLGYATHNASQAKKTAAENHSETIASNEELKNKLDQEQDSQEAINEGINELKSKVSELAERVETLEQSSSEVTQNTPVLKSSSIPSWDEITQFFSSIDDYIRSIPLENALALSHLALLLTLIYILFLVFINSYSNYLIEHYQLKDRFPRLKFLFELKLNYSRFYLAYLLSAALFLMVYYVIIDILILLD
;
A
#
# COMPACT_ATOMS: atom_id res chain seq x y z
N MET A 1 18.31 -40.13 -114.69
CA MET A 1 17.37 -39.20 -114.03
C MET A 1 17.89 -38.93 -112.63
N ASN A 2 18.63 -37.83 -112.44
CA ASN A 2 19.16 -37.44 -111.13
C ASN A 2 18.13 -36.54 -110.45
N ASN A 3 17.46 -37.07 -109.42
CA ASN A 3 16.51 -36.32 -108.62
C ASN A 3 17.30 -35.40 -107.67
N PRO A 4 17.21 -34.07 -107.79
CA PRO A 4 17.95 -33.16 -106.91
C PRO A 4 17.42 -33.31 -105.48
N ARG A 5 18.23 -33.94 -104.62
CA ARG A 5 17.98 -33.95 -103.17
C ARG A 5 18.24 -32.54 -102.65
N ILE A 6 17.16 -31.84 -102.32
CA ILE A 6 17.23 -30.55 -101.62
C ILE A 6 17.91 -30.78 -100.26
N PRO A 7 18.95 -30.01 -99.89
CA PRO A 7 19.58 -30.14 -98.59
C PRO A 7 18.58 -29.78 -97.48
N ILE A 8 18.26 -30.75 -96.62
CA ILE A 8 17.25 -30.67 -95.55
C ILE A 8 17.82 -29.99 -94.28
N THR A 9 19.15 -29.94 -94.17
CA THR A 9 19.90 -29.35 -93.05
C THR A 9 19.48 -27.93 -92.66
N PRO A 10 19.32 -26.95 -93.58
CA PRO A 10 18.88 -25.60 -93.21
C PRO A 10 17.47 -25.57 -92.60
N ILE A 11 16.58 -26.48 -93.00
CA ILE A 11 15.23 -26.59 -92.45
C ILE A 11 15.29 -27.13 -91.01
N ILE A 12 16.12 -28.13 -90.75
CA ILE A 12 16.32 -28.70 -89.41
C ILE A 12 16.93 -27.66 -88.45
N THR A 13 17.89 -26.85 -88.91
CA THR A 13 18.51 -25.78 -88.11
C THR A 13 17.51 -24.65 -87.78
N LEU A 14 16.62 -24.32 -88.73
CA LEU A 14 15.57 -23.32 -88.51
C LEU A 14 14.51 -23.82 -87.51
N VAL A 15 14.11 -25.09 -87.62
CA VAL A 15 13.12 -25.69 -86.69
C VAL A 15 13.69 -25.80 -85.28
N THR A 16 14.96 -26.19 -85.13
CA THR A 16 15.61 -26.24 -83.81
C THR A 16 15.82 -24.84 -83.24
N SER A 17 16.26 -23.85 -84.02
CA SER A 17 16.40 -22.47 -83.52
C SER A 17 15.06 -21.83 -83.13
N LEU A 18 13.99 -22.11 -83.88
CA LEU A 18 12.63 -21.70 -83.52
C LEU A 18 12.14 -22.40 -82.25
N GLY A 19 12.46 -23.69 -82.08
CA GLY A 19 12.19 -24.45 -80.86
C GLY A 19 12.89 -23.86 -79.62
N TYR A 20 14.16 -23.52 -79.74
CA TYR A 20 14.90 -22.84 -78.66
C TYR A 20 14.36 -21.44 -78.38
N ALA A 21 14.04 -20.66 -79.40
CA ALA A 21 13.47 -19.33 -79.24
C ALA A 21 12.09 -19.37 -78.55
N THR A 22 11.23 -20.31 -78.93
CA THR A 22 9.90 -20.49 -78.31
C THR A 22 10.00 -21.01 -76.87
N HIS A 23 10.92 -21.94 -76.59
CA HIS A 23 11.19 -22.38 -75.22
C HIS A 23 11.71 -21.23 -74.33
N ASN A 24 12.68 -20.45 -74.82
CA ASN A 24 13.22 -19.31 -74.08
C ASN A 24 12.17 -18.21 -73.86
N ALA A 25 11.31 -17.94 -74.85
CA ALA A 25 10.20 -17.01 -74.69
C ALA A 25 9.17 -17.50 -73.66
N SER A 26 8.89 -18.81 -73.61
CA SER A 26 8.01 -19.41 -72.60
C SER A 26 8.61 -19.33 -71.19
N GLN A 27 9.91 -19.63 -71.04
CA GLN A 27 10.63 -19.49 -69.77
C GLN A 27 10.63 -18.03 -69.30
N ALA A 28 10.95 -17.08 -70.18
CA ALA A 28 10.95 -15.65 -69.86
C ALA A 28 9.57 -15.15 -69.40
N LYS A 29 8.49 -15.60 -70.03
CA LYS A 29 7.12 -15.28 -69.59
C LYS A 29 6.81 -15.86 -68.21
N LYS A 30 7.25 -17.09 -67.93
CA LYS A 30 7.04 -17.74 -66.63
C LYS A 30 7.79 -16.99 -65.52
N THR A 31 9.06 -16.68 -65.72
CA THR A 31 9.87 -15.90 -64.78
C THR A 31 9.31 -14.49 -64.57
N ALA A 32 8.82 -13.83 -65.63
CA ALA A 32 8.17 -12.53 -65.50
C ALA A 32 6.86 -12.60 -64.69
N ALA A 33 6.07 -13.66 -64.85
CA ALA A 33 4.85 -13.87 -64.07
C ALA A 33 5.15 -14.19 -62.59
N GLU A 34 6.18 -15.00 -62.32
CA GLU A 34 6.64 -15.31 -60.95
C GLU A 34 7.15 -14.04 -60.25
N ASN A 35 8.03 -13.27 -60.90
CA ASN A 35 8.52 -12.00 -60.36
C ASN A 35 7.38 -11.00 -60.10
N HIS A 36 6.37 -10.95 -60.98
CA HIS A 36 5.21 -10.07 -60.78
C HIS A 36 4.37 -10.52 -59.59
N SER A 37 4.15 -11.82 -59.40
CA SER A 37 3.44 -12.38 -58.26
C SER A 37 4.18 -12.09 -56.94
N GLU A 38 5.50 -12.24 -56.90
CA GLU A 38 6.31 -11.91 -55.72
C GLU A 38 6.26 -10.41 -55.40
N THR A 39 6.27 -9.56 -56.43
CA THR A 39 6.16 -8.10 -56.25
C THR A 39 4.80 -7.71 -55.68
N ILE A 40 3.70 -8.35 -56.13
CA ILE A 40 2.36 -8.11 -55.59
C ILE A 40 2.30 -8.53 -54.13
N ALA A 41 2.80 -9.72 -53.78
CA ALA A 41 2.81 -10.22 -52.41
C ALA A 41 3.63 -9.31 -51.47
N SER A 42 4.81 -8.85 -51.93
CA SER A 42 5.66 -7.91 -51.18
C SER A 42 4.97 -6.56 -50.95
N ASN A 43 4.27 -6.03 -51.97
CA ASN A 43 3.50 -4.79 -51.84
C ASN A 43 2.31 -4.93 -50.86
N GLU A 44 1.65 -6.09 -50.84
CA GLU A 44 0.56 -6.36 -49.91
C GLU A 44 1.07 -6.47 -48.47
N GLU A 45 2.24 -7.10 -48.25
CA GLU A 45 2.89 -7.14 -46.94
C GLU A 45 3.31 -5.74 -46.46
N LEU A 46 3.87 -4.91 -47.34
CA LEU A 46 4.24 -3.53 -47.00
C LEU A 46 3.01 -2.69 -46.64
N LYS A 47 1.90 -2.86 -47.36
CA LYS A 47 0.65 -2.18 -47.04
C LYS A 47 0.13 -2.58 -45.66
N ASN A 48 0.12 -3.88 -45.35
CA ASN A 48 -0.31 -4.37 -44.04
C ASN A 48 0.58 -3.84 -42.90
N LYS A 49 1.90 -3.74 -43.12
CA LYS A 49 2.83 -3.13 -42.14
C LYS A 49 2.58 -1.64 -41.95
N LEU A 50 2.27 -0.91 -43.04
CA LEU A 50 1.95 0.51 -42.97
C LEU A 50 0.65 0.76 -42.19
N ASP A 51 -0.38 -0.04 -42.45
CA ASP A 51 -1.66 0.02 -41.73
C ASP A 51 -1.43 -0.28 -40.23
N GLN A 52 -0.63 -1.29 -39.90
CA GLN A 52 -0.27 -1.62 -38.51
C GLN A 52 0.53 -0.50 -37.82
N GLU A 53 1.43 0.18 -38.54
CA GLU A 53 2.20 1.30 -38.01
C GLU A 53 1.30 2.52 -37.76
N GLN A 54 0.32 2.77 -38.63
CA GLN A 54 -0.68 3.83 -38.45
C GLN A 54 -1.56 3.56 -37.21
N ASP A 55 -2.08 2.35 -37.05
CA ASP A 55 -2.85 1.94 -35.86
C ASP A 55 -2.01 2.10 -34.58
N SER A 56 -0.72 1.75 -34.65
CA SER A 56 0.20 1.91 -33.52
C SER A 56 0.43 3.38 -33.16
N GLN A 57 0.51 4.27 -34.15
CA GLN A 57 0.62 5.72 -33.91
C GLN A 57 -0.65 6.30 -33.28
N GLU A 58 -1.83 5.85 -33.71
CA GLU A 58 -3.11 6.26 -33.10
C GLU A 58 -3.17 5.83 -31.63
N ALA A 59 -2.84 4.57 -31.32
CA ALA A 59 -2.79 4.08 -29.94
C ALA A 59 -1.78 4.84 -29.06
N ILE A 60 -0.62 5.21 -29.61
CA ILE A 60 0.37 6.04 -28.90
C ILE A 60 -0.20 7.43 -28.62
N ASN A 61 -0.88 8.05 -29.58
CA ASN A 61 -1.47 9.38 -29.40
C ASN A 61 -2.59 9.37 -28.35
N GLU A 62 -3.42 8.33 -28.33
CA GLU A 62 -4.42 8.12 -27.28
C GLU A 62 -3.76 7.98 -25.90
N GLY A 63 -2.71 7.15 -25.78
CA GLY A 63 -1.96 6.98 -24.55
C GLY A 63 -1.29 8.27 -24.05
N ILE A 64 -0.77 9.11 -24.96
CA ILE A 64 -0.22 10.43 -24.62
C ILE A 64 -1.31 11.36 -24.08
N ASN A 65 -2.50 11.34 -24.66
CA ASN A 65 -3.62 12.17 -24.20
C ASN A 65 -4.14 11.71 -22.83
N GLU A 66 -4.23 10.40 -22.58
CA GLU A 66 -4.58 9.85 -21.27
C GLU A 66 -3.53 10.25 -20.22
N LEU A 67 -2.24 10.13 -20.55
CA LEU A 67 -1.16 10.52 -19.65
C LEU A 67 -1.23 12.01 -19.30
N LYS A 68 -1.47 12.88 -20.29
CA LYS A 68 -1.67 14.32 -20.04
C LYS A 68 -2.84 14.57 -19.08
N SER A 69 -3.96 13.90 -19.28
CA SER A 69 -5.13 14.02 -18.40
C SER A 69 -4.81 13.60 -16.96
N LYS A 70 -4.10 12.48 -16.77
CA LYS A 70 -3.69 12.00 -15.45
C LYS A 70 -2.67 12.92 -14.76
N VAL A 71 -1.76 13.53 -15.54
CA VAL A 71 -0.82 14.53 -15.00
C VAL A 71 -1.55 15.78 -14.53
N SER A 72 -2.56 16.24 -15.27
CA SER A 72 -3.41 17.37 -14.83
C SER A 72 -4.20 17.04 -13.56
N GLU A 73 -4.80 15.85 -13.47
CA GLU A 73 -5.50 15.41 -12.24
C GLU A 73 -4.56 15.33 -11.04
N LEU A 74 -3.33 14.84 -11.24
CA LEU A 74 -2.33 14.78 -10.17
C LEU A 74 -1.94 16.18 -9.69
N ALA A 75 -1.78 17.15 -10.60
CA ALA A 75 -1.48 18.53 -10.24
C ALA A 75 -2.59 19.15 -9.37
N GLU A 76 -3.86 18.94 -9.74
CA GLU A 76 -5.02 19.41 -8.96
C GLU A 76 -5.09 18.77 -7.57
N ARG A 77 -4.78 17.47 -7.47
CA ARG A 77 -4.72 16.76 -6.18
C ARG A 77 -3.57 17.26 -5.30
N VAL A 78 -2.43 17.60 -5.88
CA VAL A 78 -1.30 18.20 -5.14
C VAL A 78 -1.67 19.57 -4.61
N GLU A 79 -2.32 20.41 -5.42
CA GLU A 79 -2.80 21.73 -4.99
C GLU A 79 -3.81 21.61 -3.84
N THR A 80 -4.75 20.66 -3.94
CA THR A 80 -5.73 20.38 -2.88
C THR A 80 -5.05 19.93 -1.58
N LEU A 81 -3.99 19.12 -1.69
CA LEU A 81 -3.23 18.65 -0.54
C LEU A 81 -2.43 19.79 0.13
N GLU A 82 -1.84 20.68 -0.67
CA GLU A 82 -1.16 21.86 -0.15
C GLU A 82 -2.13 22.81 0.59
N GLN A 83 -3.32 23.02 0.05
CA GLN A 83 -4.38 23.78 0.72
C GLN A 83 -4.80 23.11 2.04
N SER A 84 -5.05 21.80 2.02
CA SER A 84 -5.40 21.04 3.23
C SER A 84 -4.30 21.07 4.31
N SER A 85 -3.03 21.00 3.89
CA SER A 85 -1.87 21.09 4.78
C SER A 85 -1.74 22.48 5.43
N SER A 86 -2.02 23.54 4.64
CA SER A 86 -2.08 24.91 5.15
C SER A 86 -3.19 25.07 6.18
N GLU A 87 -4.39 24.54 5.93
CA GLU A 87 -5.51 24.57 6.88
C GLU A 87 -5.21 23.83 8.18
N VAL A 88 -4.58 22.65 8.13
CA VAL A 88 -4.16 21.91 9.33
C VAL A 88 -3.15 22.73 10.13
N THR A 89 -2.18 23.33 9.46
CA THR A 89 -1.14 24.15 10.12
C THR A 89 -1.73 25.41 10.75
N GLN A 90 -2.69 26.06 10.09
CA GLN A 90 -3.36 27.26 10.58
C GLN A 90 -4.39 26.99 11.69
N ASN A 91 -4.96 25.79 11.76
CA ASN A 91 -5.91 25.38 12.80
C ASN A 91 -5.27 24.67 14.01
N THR A 92 -3.97 24.36 13.94
CA THR A 92 -3.17 23.82 15.07
C THR A 92 -2.88 24.82 16.23
N PRO A 93 -2.94 26.17 16.13
CA PRO A 93 -2.71 27.03 17.29
C PRO A 93 -3.80 26.93 18.37
N VAL A 94 -4.95 26.32 18.08
CA VAL A 94 -6.01 26.07 19.08
C VAL A 94 -5.59 24.98 20.10
N LEU A 95 -4.65 24.11 19.76
CA LEU A 95 -4.08 23.13 20.71
C LEU A 95 -2.91 23.69 21.55
N LYS A 96 -2.43 24.90 21.26
CA LYS A 96 -1.39 25.57 22.08
C LYS A 96 -1.93 26.22 23.36
N SER A 97 -3.24 26.41 23.49
CA SER A 97 -3.84 27.07 24.67
C SER A 97 -4.28 26.10 25.77
N SER A 98 -4.32 24.79 25.51
CA SER A 98 -4.34 23.78 26.58
C SER A 98 -2.89 23.45 26.93
N SER A 99 -2.28 24.30 27.75
CA SER A 99 -0.90 24.14 28.21
C SER A 99 -0.75 22.79 28.89
N ILE A 100 -0.19 21.82 28.17
CA ILE A 100 0.38 20.63 28.78
C ILE A 100 1.46 21.17 29.73
N PRO A 101 1.37 20.90 31.05
CA PRO A 101 2.34 21.41 31.99
C PRO A 101 3.73 20.94 31.57
N SER A 102 4.68 21.86 31.64
CA SER A 102 6.08 21.56 31.36
C SER A 102 6.63 20.53 32.36
N TRP A 103 7.69 19.83 31.98
CA TRP A 103 8.35 18.89 32.89
C TRP A 103 8.85 19.57 34.18
N ASP A 104 9.27 20.82 34.10
CA ASP A 104 9.70 21.60 35.27
C ASP A 104 8.52 21.85 36.22
N GLU A 105 7.34 22.20 35.70
CA GLU A 105 6.12 22.37 36.52
C GLU A 105 5.70 21.05 37.17
N ILE A 106 5.80 19.93 36.45
CA ILE A 106 5.51 18.59 36.99
C ILE A 106 6.47 18.24 38.13
N THR A 107 7.77 18.44 37.93
CA THR A 107 8.77 18.13 38.98
C THR A 107 8.61 19.04 40.20
N GLN A 108 8.32 20.33 40.00
CA GLN A 108 8.05 21.26 41.09
C GLN A 108 6.80 20.87 41.89
N PHE A 109 5.76 20.37 41.22
CA PHE A 109 4.58 19.81 41.88
C PHE A 109 4.93 18.59 42.74
N PHE A 110 5.74 17.66 42.23
CA PHE A 110 6.19 16.50 43.02
C PHE A 110 7.08 16.89 44.21
N SER A 111 7.98 17.86 44.05
CA SER A 111 8.77 18.38 45.16
C SER A 111 7.88 19.01 46.23
N SER A 112 6.85 19.75 45.83
CA SER A 112 5.89 20.36 46.76
C SER A 112 5.08 19.30 47.52
N ILE A 113 4.75 18.17 46.88
CA ILE A 113 4.12 17.02 47.55
C ILE A 113 5.08 16.38 48.55
N ASP A 114 6.36 16.18 48.19
CA ASP A 114 7.37 15.60 49.09
C ASP A 114 7.56 16.46 50.35
N ASP A 115 7.72 17.77 50.17
CA ASP A 115 7.84 18.73 51.27
C ASP A 115 6.60 18.69 52.18
N TYR A 116 5.40 18.62 51.57
CA TYR A 116 4.15 18.49 52.32
C TYR A 116 4.10 17.19 53.12
N ILE A 117 4.40 16.04 52.51
CA ILE A 117 4.40 14.74 53.18
C ILE A 117 5.38 14.74 54.37
N ARG A 118 6.57 15.32 54.22
CA ARG A 118 7.57 15.43 55.31
C ARG A 118 7.13 16.34 56.46
N SER A 119 6.25 17.30 56.18
CA SER A 119 5.74 18.23 57.20
C SER A 119 4.63 17.64 58.07
N ILE A 120 4.05 16.51 57.67
CA ILE A 120 2.91 15.88 58.36
C ILE A 120 3.43 14.97 59.50
N PRO A 121 2.80 15.00 60.69
CA PRO A 121 3.10 14.05 61.77
C PRO A 121 2.99 12.59 61.29
N LEU A 122 3.82 11.70 61.84
CA LEU A 122 3.95 10.32 61.36
C LEU A 122 2.60 9.58 61.33
N GLU A 123 1.74 9.81 62.32
CA GLU A 123 0.42 9.17 62.43
C GLU A 123 -0.51 9.59 61.27
N ASN A 124 -0.46 10.86 60.89
CA ASN A 124 -1.23 11.40 59.78
C ASN A 124 -0.64 10.98 58.42
N ALA A 125 0.68 10.86 58.32
CA ALA A 125 1.35 10.35 57.14
C ALA A 125 0.99 8.88 56.88
N LEU A 126 0.89 8.06 57.94
CA LEU A 126 0.44 6.68 57.86
C LEU A 126 -1.01 6.59 57.36
N ALA A 127 -1.92 7.37 57.95
CA ALA A 127 -3.32 7.41 57.52
C ALA A 127 -3.46 7.86 56.06
N LEU A 128 -2.65 8.83 55.61
CA LEU A 128 -2.62 9.27 54.23
C LEU A 128 -2.10 8.19 53.28
N SER A 129 -1.07 7.45 53.68
CA SER A 129 -0.54 6.29 52.93
C SER A 129 -1.60 5.20 52.76
N HIS A 130 -2.32 4.87 53.83
CA HIS A 130 -3.43 3.90 53.80
C HIS A 130 -4.54 4.35 52.84
N LEU A 131 -4.92 5.64 52.87
CA LEU A 131 -5.91 6.21 51.98
C LEU A 131 -5.45 6.17 50.51
N ALA A 132 -4.20 6.53 50.24
CA ALA A 132 -3.61 6.48 48.90
C ALA A 132 -3.60 5.04 48.35
N LEU A 133 -3.28 4.06 49.19
CA LEU A 133 -3.34 2.64 48.85
C LEU A 133 -4.77 2.20 48.52
N LEU A 134 -5.74 2.53 49.35
CA LEU A 134 -7.15 2.21 49.11
C LEU A 134 -7.62 2.79 47.77
N LEU A 135 -7.29 4.05 47.48
CA LEU A 135 -7.59 4.69 46.20
C LEU A 135 -6.91 3.97 45.03
N THR A 136 -5.67 3.55 45.19
CA THR A 136 -4.92 2.80 44.17
C THR A 136 -5.55 1.43 43.91
N LEU A 137 -5.99 0.72 44.96
CA LEU A 137 -6.70 -0.56 44.81
C LEU A 137 -8.05 -0.39 44.12
N ILE A 138 -8.83 0.64 44.49
CA ILE A 138 -10.09 0.98 43.81
C ILE A 138 -9.83 1.28 42.33
N TYR A 139 -8.76 2.03 42.02
CA TYR A 139 -8.38 2.33 40.65
C TYR A 139 -8.02 1.05 39.86
N ILE A 140 -7.24 0.14 40.44
CA ILE A 140 -6.92 -1.14 39.80
C ILE A 140 -8.18 -1.97 39.55
N LEU A 141 -9.10 -2.05 40.53
CA LEU A 141 -10.40 -2.73 40.37
C LEU A 141 -11.22 -2.11 39.24
N PHE A 142 -11.22 -0.78 39.14
CA PHE A 142 -11.89 -0.07 38.05
C PHE A 142 -11.27 -0.39 36.68
N LEU A 143 -9.94 -0.49 36.58
CA LEU A 143 -9.27 -0.93 35.35
C LEU A 143 -9.61 -2.37 34.97
N VAL A 144 -9.68 -3.27 35.96
CA VAL A 144 -10.14 -4.66 35.76
C VAL A 144 -11.57 -4.69 35.24
N PHE A 145 -12.45 -3.85 35.81
CA PHE A 145 -13.83 -3.71 35.37
C PHE A 145 -13.92 -3.21 33.92
N ILE A 146 -13.22 -2.11 33.57
CA ILE A 146 -13.19 -1.58 32.20
C ILE A 146 -12.68 -2.62 31.21
N ASN A 147 -11.59 -3.32 31.55
CA ASN A 147 -11.02 -4.33 30.66
C ASN A 147 -12.01 -5.47 30.41
N SER A 148 -12.66 -5.96 31.46
CA SER A 148 -13.66 -7.04 31.37
C SER A 148 -14.91 -6.60 30.62
N TYR A 149 -15.45 -5.43 30.97
CA TYR A 149 -16.66 -4.88 30.36
C TYR A 149 -16.44 -4.54 28.88
N SER A 150 -15.26 -4.04 28.51
CA SER A 150 -14.97 -3.75 27.12
C SER A 150 -14.92 -5.00 26.25
N ASN A 151 -14.43 -6.14 26.75
CA ASN A 151 -14.48 -7.39 25.99
C ASN A 151 -15.93 -7.81 25.76
N TYR A 152 -16.75 -7.73 26.80
CA TYR A 152 -18.18 -7.99 26.71
C TYR A 152 -18.84 -7.10 25.66
N LEU A 153 -18.56 -5.79 25.65
CA LEU A 153 -19.09 -4.87 24.63
C LEU A 153 -18.65 -5.25 23.21
N ILE A 154 -17.39 -5.60 23.00
CA ILE A 154 -16.86 -5.96 21.68
C ILE A 154 -17.57 -7.21 21.13
N GLU A 155 -17.76 -8.22 21.97
CA GLU A 155 -18.42 -9.48 21.60
C GLU A 155 -19.93 -9.28 21.43
N HIS A 156 -20.60 -8.66 22.40
CA HIS A 156 -22.06 -8.51 22.42
C HIS A 156 -22.57 -7.64 21.26
N TYR A 157 -21.89 -6.55 20.95
CA TYR A 157 -22.29 -5.63 19.87
C TYR A 157 -21.63 -5.95 18.52
N GLN A 158 -20.89 -7.05 18.41
CA GLN A 158 -20.18 -7.45 17.19
C GLN A 158 -19.37 -6.29 16.59
N LEU A 159 -18.66 -5.54 17.45
CA LEU A 159 -18.00 -4.29 17.05
C LEU A 159 -16.94 -4.52 15.96
N LYS A 160 -16.38 -5.73 15.88
CA LYS A 160 -15.44 -6.15 14.83
C LYS A 160 -16.05 -6.06 13.43
N ASP A 161 -17.29 -6.50 13.29
CA ASP A 161 -17.98 -6.54 12.00
C ASP A 161 -18.57 -5.17 11.66
N ARG A 162 -19.01 -4.44 12.69
CA ARG A 162 -19.59 -3.11 12.53
C ARG A 162 -18.56 -2.03 12.15
N PHE A 163 -17.31 -2.17 12.61
CA PHE A 163 -16.25 -1.19 12.38
C PHE A 163 -14.99 -1.86 11.80
N PRO A 164 -14.99 -2.21 10.50
CA PRO A 164 -13.91 -2.96 9.87
C PRO A 164 -12.55 -2.25 9.93
N ARG A 165 -12.54 -0.91 9.91
CA ARG A 165 -11.30 -0.11 10.05
C ARG A 165 -10.62 -0.30 11.43
N LEU A 166 -11.37 -0.67 12.46
CA LEU A 166 -10.88 -0.87 13.83
C LEU A 166 -10.73 -2.35 14.19
N LYS A 167 -11.00 -3.27 13.25
CA LYS A 167 -10.98 -4.71 13.50
C LYS A 167 -9.67 -5.20 14.12
N PHE A 168 -8.54 -4.72 13.58
CA PHE A 168 -7.21 -5.04 14.12
C PHE A 168 -7.05 -4.63 15.59
N LEU A 169 -7.55 -3.45 15.98
CA LEU A 169 -7.46 -2.97 17.37
C LEU A 169 -8.32 -3.82 18.33
N PHE A 170 -9.50 -4.26 17.90
CA PHE A 170 -10.34 -5.14 18.69
C PHE A 170 -9.73 -6.54 18.84
N GLU A 171 -9.13 -7.08 17.79
CA GLU A 171 -8.41 -8.37 17.85
C GLU A 171 -7.19 -8.28 18.75
N LEU A 172 -6.39 -7.22 18.62
CA LEU A 172 -5.26 -6.94 19.50
C LEU A 172 -5.74 -6.87 20.95
N LYS A 173 -6.76 -6.06 21.23
CA LYS A 173 -7.29 -5.93 22.59
C LYS A 173 -7.74 -7.27 23.18
N LEU A 174 -8.51 -8.07 22.44
CA LEU A 174 -8.99 -9.37 22.94
C LEU A 174 -7.84 -10.36 23.18
N ASN A 175 -6.85 -10.39 22.28
CA ASN A 175 -5.68 -11.26 22.44
C ASN A 175 -4.86 -10.88 23.68
N TYR A 176 -4.69 -9.59 23.95
CA TYR A 176 -3.90 -9.09 25.08
C TYR A 176 -4.70 -8.92 26.38
N SER A 177 -6.03 -8.98 26.35
CA SER A 177 -6.85 -8.68 27.53
C SER A 177 -6.63 -9.67 28.69
N ARG A 178 -6.39 -10.95 28.40
CA ARG A 178 -6.06 -11.96 29.42
C ARG A 178 -4.73 -11.66 30.10
N PHE A 179 -3.72 -11.28 29.31
CA PHE A 179 -2.42 -10.87 29.82
C PHE A 179 -2.51 -9.60 30.66
N TYR A 180 -3.28 -8.61 30.21
CA TYR A 180 -3.50 -7.37 30.94
C TYR A 180 -4.24 -7.60 32.27
N LEU A 181 -5.23 -8.48 32.30
CA LEU A 181 -5.93 -8.87 33.52
C LEU A 181 -4.98 -9.55 34.51
N ALA A 182 -4.19 -10.51 34.05
CA ALA A 182 -3.20 -11.20 34.89
C ALA A 182 -2.15 -10.23 35.45
N TYR A 183 -1.70 -9.28 34.61
CA TYR A 183 -0.79 -8.22 35.03
C TYR A 183 -1.41 -7.31 36.10
N LEU A 184 -2.64 -6.83 35.91
CA LEU A 184 -3.33 -5.99 36.91
C LEU A 184 -3.55 -6.73 38.24
N LEU A 185 -3.95 -8.00 38.21
CA LEU A 185 -4.12 -8.82 39.40
C LEU A 185 -2.78 -9.06 40.13
N SER A 186 -1.72 -9.32 39.36
CA SER A 186 -0.37 -9.50 39.92
C SER A 186 0.13 -8.21 40.56
N ALA A 187 -0.11 -7.06 39.93
CA ALA A 187 0.24 -5.74 40.46
C ALA A 187 -0.54 -5.44 41.75
N ALA A 188 -1.84 -5.74 41.80
CA ALA A 188 -2.63 -5.58 43.02
C ALA A 188 -2.12 -6.46 44.17
N LEU A 189 -1.78 -7.72 43.89
CA LEU A 189 -1.23 -8.63 44.90
C LEU A 189 0.13 -8.14 45.40
N PHE A 190 1.01 -7.72 44.49
CA PHE A 190 2.32 -7.18 44.86
C PHE A 190 2.19 -5.92 45.73
N LEU A 191 1.26 -5.01 45.37
CA LEU A 191 1.00 -3.80 46.12
C LEU A 191 0.45 -4.08 47.52
N MET A 192 -0.42 -5.09 47.66
CA MET A 192 -0.90 -5.57 48.97
C MET A 192 0.23 -6.13 49.83
N VAL A 193 1.11 -6.97 49.28
CA VAL A 193 2.25 -7.54 50.01
C VAL A 193 3.22 -6.45 50.45
N TYR A 194 3.57 -5.55 49.52
CA TYR A 194 4.46 -4.42 49.79
C TYR A 194 3.95 -3.57 50.95
N TYR A 195 2.64 -3.34 50.98
CA TYR A 195 2.00 -2.58 52.03
C TYR A 195 2.02 -3.27 53.40
N VAL A 196 1.71 -4.58 53.46
CA VAL A 196 1.84 -5.36 54.70
C VAL A 196 3.27 -5.27 55.26
N ILE A 197 4.29 -5.27 54.38
CA ILE A 197 5.69 -5.11 54.79
C ILE A 197 5.91 -3.72 55.41
N ILE A 198 5.41 -2.65 54.79
CA ILE A 198 5.51 -1.29 55.34
C ILE A 198 4.85 -1.20 56.72
N ASP A 199 3.63 -1.73 56.86
CA ASP A 199 2.92 -1.70 58.14
C ASP A 199 3.69 -2.45 59.23
N ILE A 200 4.29 -3.61 58.90
CA ILE A 200 5.13 -4.36 59.84
C ILE A 200 6.38 -3.57 60.24
N LEU A 201 7.05 -2.93 59.27
CA LEU A 201 8.25 -2.13 59.54
C LEU A 201 7.93 -0.95 60.47
N ILE A 202 6.83 -0.25 60.21
CA ILE A 202 6.40 0.90 61.03
C ILE A 202 5.98 0.46 62.44
N LEU A 203 5.40 -0.74 62.60
CA LEU A 203 5.04 -1.27 63.91
C LEU A 203 6.25 -1.68 64.76
N LEU A 204 7.39 -1.98 64.11
CA LEU A 204 8.62 -2.43 64.78
C LEU A 204 9.53 -1.28 65.22
N ASP A 205 9.40 -0.10 64.61
CA ASP A 205 10.08 1.13 65.00
C ASP A 205 9.37 1.83 66.18
#